data_AF-A0A336MII2-F1
#
_entry.id   AF-A0A336MII2-F1
#
_cell.length_a   1.000
_cell.length_b   1.000
_cell.length_c   1.000
_cell.angle_alpha   90.00
_cell.angle_beta   90.00
_cell.angle_gamma   90.00
#
_symmetry.space_group_name_H-M   'P 1'
#
loop_
_entity.id
_entity.type
_entity.pdbx_description
1 polymer ?
#
loop_
_entity_poly.entity_id
_entity_poly.type
_entity_poly.pdbx_seq_one_letter_code
_entity_poly.pdbx_strand_id
1 'polypeptide(L)'
;MSQFKFYHIQALILILILNCNPVKLTTGLEKNCDNTNIECLSSLTQSDCDENEVLVDQIDENGCVTCPYCDNSGLEICMKCNSDSECAHGLICDEKRKFCAFNASSCHHLAHMKKDPQLKWKPKCYANGMYKEKQCRGDKVSGRCFCFNEVGQKIFGWDWRYNEAEMTCACSRHRSKLEANNHLSTLHCQQNGNYEELQCDSGVCFCVEPKTGQLQLGTKVLPDNLWTKLPCYNRTLHGDTYLRQCESMAVVQKKVDKLFELHGTKDAPLDMANCNYDGSYGLHKMQGNEVKCIWRDGKIISPYSGDLSIINLIDCACAIDQQIYEASKIPFKLTCNSHGNYQAVQYQNEKYYCVDALGYAVSDFETNKLTEEICNTRRYDKITTESYC
;
A
#
# COMPACT_ATOMS: atom_id res chain seq x y z
N MET A 1 25.29 -39.50 -66.15
CA MET A 1 24.87 -39.22 -64.76
C MET A 1 23.39 -39.64 -64.68
N SER A 2 23.01 -40.91 -64.51
CA SER A 2 23.25 -41.84 -63.36
C SER A 2 22.53 -41.33 -62.09
N GLN A 3 21.32 -41.81 -61.73
CA GLN A 3 20.99 -43.05 -60.96
C GLN A 3 21.33 -42.92 -59.46
N PHE A 4 20.52 -43.33 -58.46
CA PHE A 4 19.20 -44.04 -58.38
C PHE A 4 18.07 -43.08 -57.91
N LYS A 5 16.76 -43.36 -57.76
CA LYS A 5 15.86 -44.53 -57.50
C LYS A 5 15.57 -44.85 -55.99
N PHE A 6 14.32 -45.27 -55.73
CA PHE A 6 13.65 -45.65 -54.45
C PHE A 6 14.48 -46.38 -53.37
N TYR A 7 14.19 -46.12 -52.07
CA TYR A 7 13.42 -47.05 -51.19
C TYR A 7 13.12 -46.48 -49.77
N HIS A 8 12.06 -46.99 -49.12
CA HIS A 8 11.81 -46.87 -47.67
C HIS A 8 12.61 -47.93 -46.90
N ILE A 9 13.31 -47.57 -45.81
CA ILE A 9 13.70 -48.48 -44.71
C ILE A 9 13.54 -47.73 -43.37
N GLN A 10 13.14 -48.44 -42.31
CA GLN A 10 12.96 -47.89 -40.96
C GLN A 10 14.23 -48.00 -40.10
N ALA A 11 14.28 -47.15 -39.07
CA ALA A 11 14.96 -47.35 -37.78
C ALA A 11 16.49 -47.59 -37.76
N LEU A 12 17.19 -46.71 -37.05
CA LEU A 12 18.23 -47.15 -36.10
C LEU A 12 18.30 -46.18 -34.91
N ILE A 13 18.32 -46.75 -33.71
CA ILE A 13 18.39 -46.03 -32.44
C ILE A 13 19.86 -45.75 -32.13
N LEU A 14 20.18 -44.52 -31.70
CA LEU A 14 21.47 -44.22 -31.07
C LEU A 14 21.23 -43.60 -29.69
N ILE A 15 21.61 -44.33 -28.65
CA ILE A 15 21.51 -43.90 -27.25
C ILE A 15 22.79 -43.11 -26.90
N LEU A 16 22.63 -41.86 -26.48
CA LEU A 16 23.67 -41.09 -25.80
C LEU A 16 23.21 -40.83 -24.37
N ILE A 17 23.88 -41.48 -23.41
CA ILE A 17 23.54 -41.42 -22.00
C ILE A 17 24.08 -40.12 -21.40
N LEU A 18 23.22 -39.12 -21.23
CA LEU A 18 23.43 -38.04 -20.27
C LEU A 18 22.72 -38.39 -18.97
N ASN A 19 23.49 -38.52 -17.89
CA ASN A 19 23.00 -38.88 -16.56
C ASN A 19 22.27 -37.70 -15.89
N CYS A 20 21.09 -37.35 -16.40
CA CYS A 20 20.07 -36.70 -15.59
C CYS A 20 19.49 -37.74 -14.62
N ASN A 21 20.16 -37.91 -13.48
CA ASN A 21 19.47 -38.41 -12.29
C ASN A 21 18.24 -37.49 -12.09
N PRO A 22 17.01 -38.02 -12.01
CA PRO A 22 15.93 -37.24 -11.42
C PRO A 22 16.33 -37.02 -9.97
N VAL A 23 16.75 -35.79 -9.64
CA VAL A 23 16.78 -35.35 -8.26
C VAL A 23 15.35 -35.51 -7.78
N LYS A 24 15.12 -36.50 -6.92
CA LYS A 24 13.83 -36.66 -6.25
C LYS A 24 13.60 -35.36 -5.50
N LEU A 25 12.68 -34.54 -5.99
CA LEU A 25 12.16 -33.43 -5.21
C LEU A 25 11.53 -34.09 -3.97
N THR A 26 12.19 -33.93 -2.83
CA THR A 26 11.86 -34.72 -1.64
C THR A 26 10.46 -34.36 -1.18
N THR A 27 9.59 -35.35 -1.25
CA THR A 27 8.22 -35.34 -0.75
C THR A 27 8.12 -34.66 0.61
N GLY A 28 7.17 -33.75 0.75
CA GLY A 28 6.70 -33.29 2.05
C GLY A 28 7.73 -32.54 2.89
N LEU A 29 7.89 -31.24 2.60
CA LEU A 29 7.67 -30.29 3.69
C LEU A 29 6.16 -30.11 3.84
N GLU A 30 5.51 -31.13 4.39
CA GLU A 30 4.30 -30.91 5.16
C GLU A 30 4.76 -30.12 6.40
N LYS A 31 4.70 -28.79 6.30
CA LYS A 31 4.78 -27.94 7.49
C LYS A 31 3.50 -28.20 8.27
N ASN A 32 3.60 -29.17 9.15
CA ASN A 32 2.49 -29.68 9.90
C ASN A 32 2.04 -28.62 10.91
N CYS A 33 0.91 -27.97 10.64
CA CYS A 33 0.23 -27.06 11.57
C CYS A 33 -0.47 -27.86 12.68
N ASP A 34 0.25 -28.81 13.29
CA ASP A 34 -0.21 -29.55 14.46
C ASP A 34 -0.21 -28.64 15.69
N ASN A 35 -1.17 -28.90 16.58
CA ASN A 35 -1.60 -27.99 17.63
C ASN A 35 -0.48 -27.49 18.58
N THR A 36 -0.80 -26.41 19.30
CA THR A 36 -0.08 -25.84 20.47
C THR A 36 1.12 -24.92 20.18
N ASN A 37 0.85 -23.69 19.69
CA ASN A 37 1.28 -22.41 20.30
C ASN A 37 1.09 -21.22 19.32
N ILE A 38 -0.14 -20.80 19.08
CA ILE A 38 -0.42 -19.46 18.52
C ILE A 38 -0.25 -18.46 19.67
N GLU A 39 0.91 -17.79 19.74
CA GLU A 39 1.12 -16.69 20.70
C GLU A 39 0.48 -15.41 20.16
N CYS A 40 -0.63 -14.99 20.76
CA CYS A 40 -1.38 -13.84 20.28
C CYS A 40 -0.69 -12.50 20.58
N LEU A 41 -0.45 -11.71 19.53
CA LEU A 41 0.07 -10.34 19.62
C LEU A 41 -1.03 -9.29 19.86
N SER A 42 -2.23 -9.71 20.29
CA SER A 42 -3.34 -8.78 20.59
C SER A 42 -3.08 -7.99 21.88
N SER A 43 -3.72 -6.82 21.95
CA SER A 43 -3.73 -5.94 23.13
C SER A 43 -5.13 -5.34 23.33
N LEU A 44 -6.14 -6.06 22.83
CA LEU A 44 -7.53 -5.65 22.80
C LEU A 44 -8.19 -6.00 24.13
N THR A 45 -9.08 -5.15 24.59
CA THR A 45 -9.84 -5.31 25.84
C THR A 45 -11.34 -5.20 25.57
N GLN A 46 -12.18 -5.64 26.50
CA GLN A 46 -13.64 -5.50 26.39
C GLN A 46 -14.09 -4.02 26.27
N SER A 47 -13.26 -3.07 26.71
CA SER A 47 -13.48 -1.63 26.53
C SER A 47 -13.02 -1.06 25.18
N ASP A 48 -12.41 -1.86 24.30
CA ASP A 48 -12.10 -1.49 22.92
C ASP A 48 -13.23 -1.90 21.93
N CYS A 49 -14.15 -2.77 22.37
CA CYS A 49 -15.28 -3.28 21.59
C CYS A 49 -16.47 -2.30 21.56
N ASP A 50 -17.31 -2.36 20.52
CA ASP A 50 -18.56 -1.58 20.47
C ASP A 50 -19.61 -2.09 21.48
N GLU A 51 -20.64 -1.30 21.83
CA GLU A 51 -21.57 -1.58 22.95
C GLU A 51 -22.32 -2.93 22.91
N ASN A 52 -22.38 -3.60 21.75
CA ASN A 52 -23.02 -4.92 21.57
C ASN A 52 -22.00 -6.07 21.49
N GLU A 53 -20.71 -5.76 21.33
CA GLU A 53 -19.65 -6.72 21.05
C GLU A 53 -19.02 -7.27 22.34
N VAL A 54 -18.71 -8.58 22.34
CA VAL A 54 -17.98 -9.25 23.42
C VAL A 54 -16.54 -9.52 22.96
N LEU A 55 -15.58 -9.37 23.87
CA LEU A 55 -14.20 -9.80 23.65
C LEU A 55 -14.12 -11.33 23.68
N VAL A 56 -13.77 -11.95 22.56
CA VAL A 56 -13.55 -13.40 22.45
C VAL A 56 -12.07 -13.70 22.61
N ASP A 57 -11.68 -14.41 23.67
CA ASP A 57 -10.28 -14.60 24.09
C ASP A 57 -9.87 -16.06 24.42
N GLN A 58 -10.67 -17.06 24.01
CA GLN A 58 -10.55 -18.44 24.51
C GLN A 58 -9.94 -19.45 23.52
N ILE A 59 -9.62 -20.63 24.06
CA ILE A 59 -9.22 -21.84 23.33
C ILE A 59 -10.44 -22.78 23.35
N ASP A 60 -10.81 -23.35 22.21
CA ASP A 60 -11.96 -24.26 22.13
C ASP A 60 -11.63 -25.70 22.59
N GLU A 61 -12.66 -26.55 22.75
CA GLU A 61 -12.48 -27.96 23.13
C GLU A 61 -11.79 -28.81 22.06
N ASN A 62 -11.62 -28.29 20.83
CA ASN A 62 -10.91 -28.94 19.72
C ASN A 62 -9.41 -28.56 19.65
N GLY A 63 -8.95 -27.59 20.46
CA GLY A 63 -7.57 -27.11 20.52
C GLY A 63 -7.24 -25.94 19.60
N CYS A 64 -8.24 -25.30 19.00
CA CYS A 64 -8.09 -24.08 18.21
C CYS A 64 -7.88 -22.88 19.13
N VAL A 65 -6.77 -22.17 18.95
CA VAL A 65 -6.40 -20.99 19.74
C VAL A 65 -6.85 -19.73 19.01
N THR A 66 -7.62 -18.88 19.69
CA THR A 66 -8.15 -17.63 19.15
C THR A 66 -7.38 -16.44 19.72
N CYS A 67 -7.21 -15.37 18.94
CA CYS A 67 -6.53 -14.17 19.41
C CYS A 67 -7.52 -13.03 19.67
N PRO A 68 -7.45 -12.34 20.83
CA PRO A 68 -8.48 -11.41 21.30
C PRO A 68 -8.99 -10.44 20.23
N TYR A 69 -10.26 -10.63 19.86
CA TYR A 69 -11.04 -9.84 18.92
C TYR A 69 -12.44 -9.55 19.49
N CYS A 70 -13.13 -8.56 18.95
CA CYS A 70 -14.49 -8.20 19.36
C CYS A 70 -15.50 -8.83 18.38
N ASP A 71 -16.58 -9.42 18.90
CA ASP A 71 -17.55 -10.18 18.11
C ASP A 71 -19.00 -10.02 18.62
N ASN A 72 -19.97 -10.18 17.72
CA ASN A 72 -21.40 -10.29 18.00
C ASN A 72 -21.96 -11.68 17.65
N SER A 73 -21.19 -12.53 16.96
CA SER A 73 -21.66 -13.74 16.27
C SER A 73 -21.31 -15.05 16.98
N GLY A 74 -20.23 -15.10 17.77
CA GLY A 74 -19.84 -16.27 18.55
C GLY A 74 -19.25 -17.39 17.70
N LEU A 75 -18.47 -17.01 16.68
CA LEU A 75 -18.12 -17.87 15.54
C LEU A 75 -16.95 -18.83 15.87
N GLU A 76 -17.13 -20.12 15.60
CA GLU A 76 -16.11 -21.14 15.83
C GLU A 76 -14.91 -21.00 14.87
N ILE A 77 -13.70 -21.04 15.42
CA ILE A 77 -12.45 -20.77 14.69
C ILE A 77 -11.69 -22.06 14.44
N CYS A 78 -11.19 -22.24 13.22
CA CYS A 78 -10.30 -23.33 12.83
C CYS A 78 -9.14 -22.84 11.97
N MET A 79 -7.95 -23.45 12.07
CA MET A 79 -6.87 -23.23 11.09
C MET A 79 -7.18 -23.87 9.72
N LYS A 80 -8.07 -24.87 9.69
CA LYS A 80 -8.57 -25.53 8.48
C LYS A 80 -9.94 -24.96 8.11
N CYS A 81 -10.11 -24.53 6.87
CA CYS A 81 -11.33 -23.88 6.39
C CYS A 81 -12.02 -24.69 5.29
N ASN A 82 -13.33 -24.80 5.40
CA ASN A 82 -14.23 -25.44 4.43
C ASN A 82 -15.26 -24.40 3.92
N SER A 83 -16.32 -24.84 3.23
CA SER A 83 -17.46 -23.98 2.89
C SER A 83 -18.24 -23.49 4.13
N ASP A 84 -18.11 -24.21 5.24
CA ASP A 84 -18.99 -24.10 6.41
C ASP A 84 -18.23 -23.61 7.66
N SER A 85 -16.93 -23.27 7.54
CA SER A 85 -16.10 -22.79 8.65
C SER A 85 -15.27 -21.56 8.25
N GLU A 86 -15.42 -20.48 9.02
CA GLU A 86 -14.74 -19.21 8.77
C GLU A 86 -13.34 -19.15 9.41
N CYS A 87 -12.57 -18.15 9.01
CA CYS A 87 -11.22 -17.92 9.50
C CYS A 87 -11.19 -16.78 10.50
N ALA A 88 -10.37 -16.90 11.56
CA ALA A 88 -10.23 -15.88 12.60
C ALA A 88 -9.94 -14.47 12.06
N HIS A 89 -10.44 -13.43 12.74
CA HIS A 89 -10.26 -12.02 12.35
C HIS A 89 -8.81 -11.70 11.96
N GLY A 90 -8.58 -11.25 10.73
CA GLY A 90 -7.24 -11.05 10.16
C GLY A 90 -6.81 -12.10 9.14
N LEU A 91 -7.55 -13.21 9.01
CA LEU A 91 -7.29 -14.30 8.08
C LEU A 91 -8.37 -14.39 6.99
N ILE A 92 -8.15 -15.25 6.00
CA ILE A 92 -9.06 -15.58 4.89
C ILE A 92 -8.83 -17.03 4.45
N CYS A 93 -9.86 -17.74 4.01
CA CYS A 93 -9.72 -19.11 3.56
C CYS A 93 -8.99 -19.20 2.21
N ASP A 94 -7.85 -19.90 2.17
CA ASP A 94 -7.29 -20.41 0.92
C ASP A 94 -8.07 -21.67 0.54
N GLU A 95 -9.14 -21.51 -0.25
CA GLU A 95 -10.02 -22.62 -0.66
C GLU A 95 -9.28 -23.78 -1.34
N LYS A 96 -8.11 -23.54 -1.95
CA LYS A 96 -7.32 -24.55 -2.67
C LYS A 96 -6.49 -25.38 -1.69
N ARG A 97 -5.97 -24.76 -0.65
CA ARG A 97 -5.13 -25.38 0.39
C ARG A 97 -5.90 -25.79 1.65
N LYS A 98 -7.18 -25.39 1.76
CA LYS A 98 -8.09 -25.63 2.89
C LYS A 98 -7.55 -25.16 4.24
N PHE A 99 -6.82 -24.04 4.24
CA PHE A 99 -6.32 -23.40 5.45
C PHE A 99 -6.58 -21.89 5.47
N CYS A 100 -6.60 -21.33 6.68
CA CYS A 100 -6.72 -19.89 6.91
C CYS A 100 -5.37 -19.19 6.72
N ALA A 101 -5.27 -18.39 5.67
CA ALA A 101 -4.09 -17.60 5.32
C ALA A 101 -4.27 -16.13 5.74
N PHE A 102 -3.20 -15.34 5.76
CA PHE A 102 -3.28 -13.92 6.13
C PHE A 102 -4.11 -13.09 5.15
N ASN A 103 -5.04 -12.30 5.68
CA ASN A 103 -5.83 -11.33 4.93
C ASN A 103 -5.26 -9.93 5.16
N ALA A 104 -4.28 -9.52 4.33
CA ALA A 104 -3.63 -8.21 4.46
C ALA A 104 -4.62 -7.02 4.39
N SER A 105 -5.81 -7.20 3.79
CA SER A 105 -6.88 -6.19 3.78
C SER A 105 -7.53 -5.98 5.15
N SER A 106 -7.32 -6.90 6.10
CA SER A 106 -7.65 -6.74 7.51
C SER A 106 -6.41 -6.33 8.31
N CYS A 107 -6.57 -5.35 9.20
CA CYS A 107 -5.52 -4.87 10.08
C CYS A 107 -5.07 -5.94 11.10
N HIS A 108 -5.94 -6.92 11.39
CA HIS A 108 -5.67 -7.99 12.35
C HIS A 108 -4.83 -9.15 11.79
N HIS A 109 -4.34 -9.10 10.55
CA HIS A 109 -3.52 -10.17 9.96
C HIS A 109 -2.27 -10.52 10.81
N LEU A 110 -1.68 -9.56 11.52
CA LEU A 110 -0.54 -9.81 12.42
C LEU A 110 -0.95 -10.23 13.86
N ALA A 111 -2.23 -10.38 14.17
CA ALA A 111 -2.68 -10.74 15.53
C ALA A 111 -2.31 -12.18 15.91
N HIS A 112 -2.39 -13.10 14.93
CA HIS A 112 -2.09 -14.54 15.07
C HIS A 112 -0.62 -14.89 14.83
N MET A 113 0.23 -13.89 14.55
CA MET A 113 1.66 -14.14 14.44
C MET A 113 2.26 -14.36 15.82
N LYS A 114 3.03 -15.44 15.97
CA LYS A 114 3.89 -15.66 17.13
C LYS A 114 4.77 -14.43 17.38
N LYS A 115 5.14 -14.17 18.64
CA LYS A 115 5.91 -12.99 19.06
C LYS A 115 7.33 -12.95 18.48
N ASP A 116 7.45 -12.53 17.23
CA ASP A 116 8.72 -12.38 16.53
C ASP A 116 9.46 -11.09 16.97
N PRO A 117 10.68 -11.18 17.52
CA PRO A 117 11.51 -10.01 17.81
C PRO A 117 11.81 -9.13 16.59
N GLN A 118 11.72 -9.68 15.38
CA GLN A 118 11.94 -8.97 14.11
C GLN A 118 10.69 -8.20 13.63
N LEU A 119 9.53 -8.35 14.27
CA LEU A 119 8.33 -7.57 13.94
C LEU A 119 8.45 -6.13 14.49
N LYS A 120 9.19 -5.30 13.76
CA LYS A 120 9.53 -3.92 14.15
C LYS A 120 8.37 -2.92 14.04
N TRP A 121 7.22 -3.34 13.51
CA TRP A 121 6.03 -2.52 13.39
C TRP A 121 4.75 -3.37 13.37
N LYS A 122 3.75 -2.95 14.16
CA LYS A 122 2.38 -3.46 14.13
C LYS A 122 1.44 -2.32 13.68
N PRO A 123 0.45 -2.55 12.79
CA PRO A 123 -0.52 -1.53 12.43
C PRO A 123 -1.41 -1.14 13.62
N LYS A 124 -1.89 0.11 13.62
CA LYS A 124 -2.95 0.57 14.53
C LYS A 124 -4.31 0.18 13.92
N CYS A 125 -5.13 -0.57 14.67
CA CYS A 125 -6.41 -1.11 14.19
C CYS A 125 -7.61 -0.58 14.99
N TYR A 126 -8.81 -0.67 14.42
CA TYR A 126 -10.09 -0.65 15.14
C TYR A 126 -10.46 -2.09 15.56
N ALA A 127 -11.39 -2.24 16.52
CA ALA A 127 -11.86 -3.55 17.01
C ALA A 127 -12.38 -4.47 15.90
N ASN A 128 -13.19 -3.93 14.98
CA ASN A 128 -13.68 -4.61 13.78
C ASN A 128 -12.60 -4.97 12.72
N GLY A 129 -11.32 -4.80 13.03
CA GLY A 129 -10.20 -5.21 12.16
C GLY A 129 -9.94 -4.27 10.98
N MET A 130 -10.63 -3.13 10.84
CA MET A 130 -10.23 -2.09 9.90
C MET A 130 -8.93 -1.39 10.34
N TYR A 131 -8.18 -0.86 9.38
CA TYR A 131 -7.01 -0.04 9.66
C TYR A 131 -7.42 1.36 10.17
N LYS A 132 -6.75 1.85 11.22
CA LYS A 132 -6.79 3.27 11.58
C LYS A 132 -6.06 4.10 10.52
N GLU A 133 -6.50 5.34 10.35
CA GLU A 133 -6.14 6.21 9.22
C GLU A 133 -4.66 6.54 9.22
N LYS A 134 -4.10 6.80 10.41
CA LYS A 134 -2.74 7.28 10.61
C LYS A 134 -1.82 6.17 11.11
N GLN A 135 -0.99 5.67 10.20
CA GLN A 135 -0.01 4.63 10.48
C GLN A 135 1.39 5.24 10.56
N CYS A 136 2.10 5.03 11.69
CA CYS A 136 3.40 5.65 11.95
C CYS A 136 4.52 4.61 12.06
N ARG A 137 5.67 4.88 11.42
CA ARG A 137 6.87 4.03 11.40
C ARG A 137 8.13 4.84 11.75
N GLY A 138 9.19 4.17 12.20
CA GLY A 138 10.42 4.81 12.68
C GLY A 138 10.29 5.49 14.05
N ASP A 139 11.36 6.14 14.49
CA ASP A 139 11.46 6.81 15.79
C ASP A 139 10.71 8.16 15.84
N LYS A 140 10.76 8.88 16.97
CA LYS A 140 10.05 10.16 17.15
C LYS A 140 10.71 11.37 16.45
N VAL A 141 11.98 11.28 16.07
CA VAL A 141 12.78 12.35 15.44
C VAL A 141 12.82 12.19 13.93
N SER A 142 13.09 10.98 13.42
CA SER A 142 13.26 10.70 11.99
C SER A 142 12.18 9.80 11.37
N GLY A 143 11.27 9.27 12.18
CA GLY A 143 10.10 8.51 11.70
C GLY A 143 9.02 9.40 11.10
N ARG A 144 8.07 8.78 10.41
CA ARG A 144 6.96 9.45 9.73
C ARG A 144 5.64 8.72 9.96
N CYS A 145 4.55 9.43 9.71
CA CYS A 145 3.20 8.91 9.68
C CYS A 145 2.63 9.06 8.26
N PHE A 146 1.78 8.13 7.86
CA PHE A 146 1.15 8.08 6.54
C PHE A 146 -0.34 7.82 6.69
N CYS A 147 -1.12 8.26 5.71
CA CYS A 147 -2.54 7.97 5.62
C CYS A 147 -2.81 6.62 4.95
N PHE A 148 -3.79 5.89 5.48
CA PHE A 148 -4.25 4.58 5.04
C PHE A 148 -5.77 4.59 4.87
N ASN A 149 -6.28 3.80 3.92
CA ASN A 149 -7.72 3.54 3.80
C ASN A 149 -8.17 2.38 4.72
N GLU A 150 -9.47 2.10 4.72
CA GLU A 150 -10.11 1.09 5.59
C GLU A 150 -9.49 -0.32 5.44
N VAL A 151 -9.03 -0.66 4.22
CA VAL A 151 -8.47 -1.97 3.83
C VAL A 151 -6.93 -2.00 3.79
N GLY A 152 -6.26 -1.05 4.45
CA GLY A 152 -4.80 -1.15 4.66
C GLY A 152 -3.92 -0.70 3.51
N GLN A 153 -4.48 -0.11 2.46
CA GLN A 153 -3.69 0.51 1.40
C GLN A 153 -3.23 1.90 1.87
N LYS A 154 -1.93 2.18 1.72
CA LYS A 154 -1.40 3.54 1.87
C LYS A 154 -2.01 4.43 0.78
N ILE A 155 -2.55 5.57 1.18
CA ILE A 155 -3.13 6.59 0.30
C ILE A 155 -2.27 7.88 0.36
N PHE A 156 -2.69 8.93 -0.34
CA PHE A 156 -2.05 10.25 -0.18
C PHE A 156 -2.16 10.73 1.28
N GLY A 157 -1.14 11.47 1.73
CA GLY A 157 -1.08 12.07 3.06
C GLY A 157 0.08 11.52 3.91
N TRP A 158 0.98 12.39 4.34
CA TRP A 158 2.09 12.06 5.24
C TRP A 158 2.54 13.25 6.08
N ASP A 159 3.09 12.98 7.27
CA ASP A 159 3.74 13.98 8.12
C ASP A 159 4.91 13.35 8.91
N TRP A 160 5.77 14.16 9.49
CA TRP A 160 6.81 13.71 10.42
C TRP A 160 6.19 13.18 11.72
N ARG A 161 6.80 12.16 12.36
CA ARG A 161 6.19 11.51 13.53
C ARG A 161 6.09 12.41 14.76
N TYR A 162 6.90 13.47 14.86
CA TYR A 162 6.73 14.49 15.90
C TYR A 162 5.45 15.33 15.71
N ASN A 163 4.93 15.45 14.49
CA ASN A 163 3.67 16.11 14.16
C ASN A 163 2.44 15.17 14.28
N GLU A 164 2.59 13.93 14.77
CA GLU A 164 1.50 12.92 14.69
C GLU A 164 0.19 13.33 15.40
N ALA A 165 0.20 14.35 16.27
CA ALA A 165 -1.01 14.90 16.90
C ALA A 165 -1.90 15.70 15.92
N GLU A 166 -1.31 16.41 14.95
CA GLU A 166 -2.03 17.31 14.05
C GLU A 166 -2.59 16.60 12.80
N MET A 167 -2.02 15.45 12.46
CA MET A 167 -2.39 14.61 11.33
C MET A 167 -3.65 13.78 11.63
N THR A 168 -4.73 13.95 10.87
CA THR A 168 -5.99 13.20 11.01
C THR A 168 -6.28 12.26 9.84
N CYS A 169 -5.73 12.54 8.65
CA CYS A 169 -6.04 11.84 7.40
C CYS A 169 -7.51 11.90 6.94
N ALA A 170 -8.37 12.72 7.58
CA ALA A 170 -9.81 12.73 7.33
C ALA A 170 -10.16 13.03 5.85
N CYS A 171 -9.51 14.02 5.25
CA CYS A 171 -9.72 14.36 3.84
C CYS A 171 -9.28 13.24 2.91
N SER A 172 -8.09 12.69 3.14
CA SER A 172 -7.56 11.65 2.25
C SER A 172 -8.37 10.35 2.33
N ARG A 173 -8.84 9.96 3.52
CA ARG A 173 -9.71 8.79 3.68
C ARG A 173 -11.08 9.01 3.06
N HIS A 174 -11.69 10.19 3.21
CA HIS A 174 -12.96 10.52 2.54
C HIS A 174 -12.78 10.56 1.01
N ARG A 175 -11.76 11.25 0.48
CA ARG A 175 -11.49 11.32 -0.96
C ARG A 175 -11.19 9.95 -1.56
N SER A 176 -10.41 9.10 -0.88
CA SER A 176 -10.20 7.71 -1.29
C SER A 176 -11.50 6.89 -1.32
N LYS A 177 -12.40 7.10 -0.34
CA LYS A 177 -13.72 6.45 -0.29
C LYS A 177 -14.67 6.94 -1.39
N LEU A 178 -14.58 8.21 -1.79
CA LEU A 178 -15.30 8.76 -2.95
C LEU A 178 -14.76 8.18 -4.28
N GLU A 179 -13.45 8.20 -4.48
CA GLU A 179 -12.80 7.69 -5.69
C GLU A 179 -13.03 6.18 -5.87
N ALA A 180 -13.06 5.39 -4.79
CA ALA A 180 -13.42 3.97 -4.80
C ALA A 180 -14.89 3.72 -5.22
N ASN A 181 -15.78 4.71 -5.07
CA ASN A 181 -17.16 4.68 -5.57
C ASN A 181 -17.30 5.32 -6.97
N ASN A 182 -16.18 5.50 -7.70
CA ASN A 182 -16.08 6.15 -9.01
C ASN A 182 -16.48 7.64 -9.02
N HIS A 183 -16.53 8.30 -7.86
CA HIS A 183 -16.76 9.75 -7.81
C HIS A 183 -15.47 10.51 -8.14
N LEU A 184 -15.56 11.46 -9.09
CA LEU A 184 -14.43 12.32 -9.45
C LEU A 184 -14.31 13.49 -8.46
N SER A 185 -13.78 13.18 -7.28
CA SER A 185 -13.58 14.15 -6.19
C SER A 185 -12.62 15.29 -6.58
N THR A 186 -13.02 16.54 -6.34
CA THR A 186 -12.13 17.72 -6.40
C THR A 186 -11.75 18.27 -5.01
N LEU A 187 -12.09 17.56 -3.93
CA LEU A 187 -11.68 17.91 -2.56
C LEU A 187 -10.16 18.06 -2.43
N HIS A 188 -9.70 19.15 -1.80
CA HIS A 188 -8.29 19.45 -1.57
C HIS A 188 -7.85 19.05 -0.16
N CYS A 189 -6.83 18.19 -0.09
CA CYS A 189 -6.25 17.76 1.18
C CYS A 189 -4.91 18.46 1.42
N GLN A 190 -4.62 18.81 2.67
CA GLN A 190 -3.28 19.20 3.11
C GLN A 190 -2.29 18.03 2.98
N GLN A 191 -0.98 18.32 3.01
CA GLN A 191 0.08 17.30 2.91
C GLN A 191 -0.10 16.14 3.91
N ASN A 192 -0.57 16.41 5.12
CA ASN A 192 -0.81 15.41 6.17
C ASN A 192 -2.17 14.68 6.04
N GLY A 193 -2.90 14.91 4.96
CA GLY A 193 -4.21 14.31 4.69
C GLY A 193 -5.40 14.90 5.45
N ASN A 194 -5.19 16.00 6.19
CA ASN A 194 -6.28 16.86 6.68
C ASN A 194 -6.98 17.57 5.51
N TYR A 195 -8.14 18.19 5.74
CA TYR A 195 -8.75 19.07 4.75
C TYR A 195 -7.99 20.39 4.64
N GLU A 196 -7.94 20.97 3.45
CA GLU A 196 -7.80 22.42 3.34
C GLU A 196 -9.11 23.11 3.73
N GLU A 197 -9.03 24.33 4.27
CA GLU A 197 -10.21 25.00 4.85
C GLU A 197 -11.29 25.30 3.80
N LEU A 198 -10.87 25.65 2.58
CA LEU A 198 -11.74 25.81 1.42
C LEU A 198 -11.87 24.47 0.68
N GLN A 199 -13.09 24.00 0.50
CA GLN A 199 -13.40 22.83 -0.33
C GLN A 199 -14.31 23.23 -1.49
N CYS A 200 -14.08 22.60 -2.65
CA CYS A 200 -15.03 22.56 -3.76
C CYS A 200 -15.18 21.13 -4.27
N ASP A 201 -16.42 20.67 -4.41
CA ASP A 201 -16.76 19.38 -4.99
C ASP A 201 -18.18 19.41 -5.59
N SER A 202 -18.46 18.57 -6.59
CA SER A 202 -19.81 18.38 -7.15
C SER A 202 -20.53 19.68 -7.59
N GLY A 203 -19.78 20.70 -8.01
CA GLY A 203 -20.31 22.00 -8.46
C GLY A 203 -20.64 22.99 -7.35
N VAL A 204 -20.28 22.70 -6.10
CA VAL A 204 -20.43 23.61 -4.95
C VAL A 204 -19.12 23.76 -4.17
N CYS A 205 -19.00 24.87 -3.44
CA CYS A 205 -17.88 25.16 -2.55
C CYS A 205 -18.35 25.57 -1.15
N PHE A 206 -17.55 25.26 -0.14
CA PHE A 206 -17.88 25.43 1.28
C PHE A 206 -16.61 25.49 2.13
N CYS A 207 -16.71 26.02 3.36
CA CYS A 207 -15.60 26.05 4.32
C CYS A 207 -15.73 24.93 5.35
N VAL A 208 -14.65 24.20 5.63
CA VAL A 208 -14.62 23.08 6.58
C VAL A 208 -13.59 23.27 7.69
N GLU A 209 -13.85 22.64 8.84
CA GLU A 209 -12.84 22.42 9.88
C GLU A 209 -11.76 21.45 9.35
N PRO A 210 -10.49 21.87 9.22
CA PRO A 210 -9.41 21.05 8.64
C PRO A 210 -9.27 19.64 9.22
N LYS A 211 -9.50 19.46 10.52
CA LYS A 211 -9.34 18.16 11.20
C LYS A 211 -10.52 17.19 11.05
N THR A 212 -11.71 17.66 10.66
CA THR A 212 -12.93 16.84 10.65
C THR A 212 -13.72 16.84 9.34
N GLY A 213 -13.53 17.86 8.48
CA GLY A 213 -14.35 18.04 7.28
C GLY A 213 -15.76 18.58 7.55
N GLN A 214 -16.10 18.91 8.80
CA GLN A 214 -17.40 19.47 9.14
C GLN A 214 -17.52 20.91 8.65
N LEU A 215 -18.69 21.28 8.13
CA LEU A 215 -18.99 22.64 7.67
C LEU A 215 -18.80 23.65 8.82
N GLN A 216 -18.01 24.70 8.59
CA GLN A 216 -17.78 25.74 9.58
C GLN A 216 -19.06 26.52 9.90
N LEU A 217 -19.33 26.75 11.19
CA LEU A 217 -20.49 27.48 11.68
C LEU A 217 -20.53 28.91 11.12
N GLY A 218 -21.71 29.35 10.65
CA GLY A 218 -21.92 30.67 10.07
C GLY A 218 -21.46 30.83 8.61
N THR A 219 -20.77 29.83 8.05
CA THR A 219 -20.41 29.82 6.62
C THR A 219 -21.58 29.34 5.75
N LYS A 220 -21.43 29.42 4.42
CA LYS A 220 -22.45 29.01 3.44
C LYS A 220 -21.86 28.04 2.44
N VAL A 221 -22.68 27.13 1.93
CA VAL A 221 -22.42 26.45 0.67
C VAL A 221 -22.79 27.40 -0.46
N LEU A 222 -21.90 27.58 -1.44
CA LEU A 222 -22.10 28.40 -2.64
C LEU A 222 -21.88 27.57 -3.91
N PRO A 223 -22.44 27.94 -5.07
CA PRO A 223 -22.02 27.38 -6.36
C PRO A 223 -20.53 27.58 -6.63
N ASP A 224 -19.93 26.69 -7.41
CA ASP A 224 -18.49 26.69 -7.70
C ASP A 224 -17.96 28.04 -8.21
N ASN A 225 -18.67 28.71 -9.11
CA ASN A 225 -18.31 30.02 -9.66
C ASN A 225 -18.29 31.18 -8.64
N LEU A 226 -18.78 30.97 -7.41
CA LEU A 226 -18.75 31.93 -6.30
C LEU A 226 -17.77 31.55 -5.18
N TRP A 227 -16.89 30.57 -5.38
CA TRP A 227 -15.90 30.12 -4.39
C TRP A 227 -15.09 31.25 -3.72
N THR A 228 -14.69 32.27 -4.49
CA THR A 228 -13.96 33.45 -4.00
C THR A 228 -14.79 34.39 -3.09
N LYS A 229 -16.03 34.04 -2.77
CA LYS A 229 -16.91 34.77 -1.83
C LYS A 229 -17.04 34.07 -0.47
N LEU A 230 -16.41 32.92 -0.29
CA LEU A 230 -16.35 32.20 0.98
C LEU A 230 -15.34 32.86 1.95
N PRO A 231 -15.59 32.87 3.26
CA PRO A 231 -14.71 33.54 4.23
C PRO A 231 -13.33 32.86 4.35
N CYS A 232 -13.25 31.55 4.10
CA CYS A 232 -12.00 30.79 4.05
C CYS A 232 -11.16 31.04 2.77
N TYR A 233 -11.67 31.80 1.78
CA TYR A 233 -10.90 32.11 0.57
C TYR A 233 -9.77 33.12 0.85
N ASN A 234 -8.54 32.62 0.82
CA ASN A 234 -7.32 33.42 0.78
C ASN A 234 -6.65 33.34 -0.61
N ARG A 235 -6.52 34.48 -1.30
CA ARG A 235 -5.91 34.56 -2.65
C ARG A 235 -4.44 34.13 -2.68
N THR A 236 -3.69 34.35 -1.59
CA THR A 236 -2.27 33.96 -1.51
C THR A 236 -2.10 32.45 -1.35
N LEU A 237 -3.10 31.76 -0.78
CA LEU A 237 -3.09 30.31 -0.59
C LEU A 237 -3.65 29.57 -1.82
N HIS A 238 -4.77 30.02 -2.36
CA HIS A 238 -5.52 29.30 -3.41
C HIS A 238 -5.32 29.87 -4.83
N GLY A 239 -4.67 31.03 -4.98
CA GLY A 239 -4.53 31.70 -6.28
C GLY A 239 -5.86 32.21 -6.86
N ASP A 240 -5.92 32.32 -8.18
CA ASP A 240 -7.08 32.82 -8.94
C ASP A 240 -7.98 31.70 -9.53
N THR A 241 -7.60 30.44 -9.36
CA THR A 241 -8.32 29.25 -9.84
C THR A 241 -8.27 28.15 -8.78
N TYR A 242 -9.41 27.57 -8.39
CA TYR A 242 -9.44 26.54 -7.34
C TYR A 242 -8.61 25.31 -7.72
N LEU A 243 -8.84 24.73 -8.91
CA LEU A 243 -8.03 23.61 -9.39
C LEU A 243 -6.59 24.05 -9.66
N ARG A 244 -5.63 23.26 -9.18
CA ARG A 244 -4.19 23.54 -9.34
C ARG A 244 -3.71 23.16 -10.74
N GLN A 245 -2.46 23.46 -11.07
CA GLN A 245 -1.91 23.25 -12.42
C GLN A 245 -2.01 21.78 -12.87
N CYS A 246 -1.64 20.83 -12.00
CA CYS A 246 -1.73 19.40 -12.30
C CYS A 246 -3.18 18.97 -12.57
N GLU A 247 -4.10 19.34 -11.66
CA GLU A 247 -5.52 18.96 -11.75
C GLU A 247 -6.20 19.57 -12.97
N SER A 248 -5.87 20.81 -13.32
CA SER A 248 -6.35 21.49 -14.53
C SER A 248 -5.90 20.75 -15.78
N MET A 249 -4.66 20.24 -15.82
CA MET A 249 -4.19 19.37 -16.90
C MET A 249 -4.95 18.03 -16.92
N ALA A 250 -5.06 17.35 -15.78
CA ALA A 250 -5.74 16.05 -15.67
C ALA A 250 -7.23 16.12 -16.11
N VAL A 251 -7.95 17.16 -15.71
CA VAL A 251 -9.36 17.39 -16.10
C VAL A 251 -9.49 17.70 -17.60
N VAL A 252 -8.53 18.39 -18.21
CA VAL A 252 -8.52 18.60 -19.67
C VAL A 252 -8.17 17.31 -20.41
N GLN A 253 -7.18 16.56 -19.95
CA GLN A 253 -6.78 15.29 -20.57
C GLN A 253 -7.91 14.26 -20.53
N LYS A 254 -8.62 14.10 -19.40
CA LYS A 254 -9.82 13.24 -19.31
C LYS A 254 -10.97 13.67 -20.26
N LYS A 255 -11.06 14.95 -20.64
CA LYS A 255 -12.02 15.42 -21.65
C LYS A 255 -11.57 15.10 -23.08
N VAL A 256 -10.27 15.15 -23.36
CA VAL A 256 -9.67 14.75 -24.65
C VAL A 256 -9.75 13.25 -24.86
N ASP A 257 -9.46 12.47 -23.81
CA ASP A 257 -9.55 11.01 -23.78
C ASP A 257 -10.98 10.53 -24.09
N LYS A 258 -11.97 11.05 -23.37
CA LYS A 258 -13.39 10.80 -23.65
C LYS A 258 -13.84 11.24 -25.05
N LEU A 259 -13.18 12.25 -25.64
CA LEU A 259 -13.44 12.63 -27.04
C LEU A 259 -12.87 11.60 -28.02
N PHE A 260 -11.69 11.04 -27.75
CA PHE A 260 -11.16 9.91 -28.51
C PHE A 260 -12.06 8.68 -28.43
N GLU A 261 -12.53 8.31 -27.22
CA GLU A 261 -13.48 7.20 -27.04
C GLU A 261 -14.74 7.38 -27.89
N LEU A 262 -15.36 8.57 -27.84
CA LEU A 262 -16.56 8.93 -28.60
C LEU A 262 -16.33 8.93 -30.12
N HIS A 263 -15.09 9.14 -30.56
CA HIS A 263 -14.68 9.06 -31.97
C HIS A 263 -14.22 7.65 -32.39
N GLY A 264 -14.29 6.66 -31.49
CA GLY A 264 -13.93 5.27 -31.76
C GLY A 264 -12.46 4.91 -31.53
N THR A 265 -11.62 5.88 -31.13
CA THR A 265 -10.23 5.63 -30.73
C THR A 265 -10.22 5.20 -29.26
N LYS A 266 -9.82 3.96 -28.99
CA LYS A 266 -9.55 3.46 -27.64
C LYS A 266 -8.06 3.56 -27.32
N ASP A 267 -7.75 3.54 -26.03
CA ASP A 267 -6.39 3.42 -25.50
C ASP A 267 -5.42 4.47 -26.09
N ALA A 268 -5.91 5.71 -26.21
CA ALA A 268 -5.14 6.82 -26.75
C ALA A 268 -3.89 7.08 -25.87
N PRO A 269 -2.67 7.15 -26.45
CA PRO A 269 -1.44 7.29 -25.68
C PRO A 269 -1.28 8.72 -25.15
N LEU A 270 -2.01 9.02 -24.08
CA LEU A 270 -2.01 10.29 -23.36
C LEU A 270 -1.16 10.17 -22.09
N ASP A 271 -0.14 11.03 -21.95
CA ASP A 271 0.64 11.21 -20.73
C ASP A 271 -0.22 11.88 -19.63
N MET A 272 -1.22 11.14 -19.12
CA MET A 272 -2.18 11.59 -18.12
C MET A 272 -1.48 12.13 -16.87
N ALA A 273 -1.81 13.36 -16.47
CA ALA A 273 -1.24 13.98 -15.29
C ALA A 273 -1.73 13.26 -14.02
N ASN A 274 -0.81 12.51 -13.39
CA ASN A 274 -0.99 11.93 -12.08
C ASN A 274 -0.84 13.04 -11.02
N CYS A 275 -1.89 13.29 -10.24
CA CYS A 275 -1.96 14.39 -9.27
C CYS A 275 -2.34 13.87 -7.88
N ASN A 276 -1.64 14.38 -6.88
CA ASN A 276 -1.93 14.16 -5.47
C ASN A 276 -3.23 14.86 -5.03
N TYR A 277 -3.75 14.51 -3.84
CA TYR A 277 -4.98 15.14 -3.31
C TYR A 277 -4.78 16.59 -2.83
N ASP A 278 -3.53 17.06 -2.72
CA ASP A 278 -3.19 18.49 -2.57
C ASP A 278 -2.99 19.19 -3.92
N GLY A 279 -3.43 18.58 -5.02
CA GLY A 279 -3.27 19.05 -6.40
C GLY A 279 -1.83 19.25 -6.86
N SER A 280 -0.83 18.80 -6.08
CA SER A 280 0.58 18.73 -6.50
C SER A 280 0.80 17.54 -7.45
N TYR A 281 1.92 17.52 -8.15
CA TYR A 281 2.24 16.40 -9.05
C TYR A 281 2.52 15.12 -8.24
N GLY A 282 2.05 13.98 -8.74
CA GLY A 282 2.32 12.63 -8.21
C GLY A 282 3.80 12.24 -8.29
N LEU A 283 4.13 11.00 -7.90
CA LEU A 283 5.53 10.58 -7.68
C LEU A 283 6.34 10.35 -8.97
N HIS A 284 5.65 10.10 -10.09
CA HIS A 284 6.26 9.86 -11.40
C HIS A 284 5.42 10.49 -12.52
N LYS A 285 6.04 10.65 -13.71
CA LYS A 285 5.33 10.89 -14.97
C LYS A 285 5.88 9.99 -16.08
N MET A 286 5.03 9.69 -17.05
CA MET A 286 5.44 9.12 -18.33
C MET A 286 6.04 10.23 -19.22
N GLN A 287 6.97 9.86 -20.08
CA GLN A 287 7.56 10.72 -21.10
C GLN A 287 8.03 9.85 -22.27
N GLY A 288 7.14 9.58 -23.23
CA GLY A 288 7.38 8.56 -24.25
C GLY A 288 7.41 7.17 -23.62
N ASN A 289 8.44 6.36 -23.90
CA ASN A 289 8.58 5.02 -23.31
C ASN A 289 9.30 5.00 -21.95
N GLU A 290 9.60 6.15 -21.35
CA GLU A 290 10.27 6.25 -20.05
C GLU A 290 9.30 6.74 -18.95
N VAL A 291 9.39 6.12 -17.78
CA VAL A 291 8.79 6.58 -16.52
C VAL A 291 9.88 7.29 -15.73
N LYS A 292 9.62 8.52 -15.27
CA LYS A 292 10.60 9.36 -14.56
C LYS A 292 10.03 9.83 -13.24
N CYS A 293 10.78 9.65 -12.16
CA CYS A 293 10.41 10.18 -10.86
C CYS A 293 10.40 11.72 -10.90
N ILE A 294 9.39 12.32 -10.27
CA ILE A 294 9.23 13.77 -10.23
C ILE A 294 8.94 14.25 -8.82
N TRP A 295 9.39 15.45 -8.51
CA TRP A 295 8.99 16.16 -7.31
C TRP A 295 7.59 16.77 -7.48
N ARG A 296 7.01 17.24 -6.38
CA ARG A 296 5.63 17.76 -6.29
C ARG A 296 5.36 19.01 -7.13
N ASP A 297 6.41 19.68 -7.62
CA ASP A 297 6.35 20.78 -8.59
C ASP A 297 6.55 20.33 -10.07
N GLY A 298 6.59 19.03 -10.32
CA GLY A 298 6.70 18.42 -11.65
C GLY A 298 8.13 18.30 -12.19
N LYS A 299 9.15 18.78 -11.48
CA LYS A 299 10.57 18.64 -11.86
C LYS A 299 11.05 17.19 -11.74
N ILE A 300 11.91 16.75 -12.66
CA ILE A 300 12.45 15.38 -12.67
C ILE A 300 13.53 15.23 -11.59
N ILE A 301 13.41 14.17 -10.77
CA ILE A 301 14.43 13.80 -9.77
C ILE A 301 15.44 12.87 -10.46
N SER A 302 16.48 13.47 -11.05
CA SER A 302 17.58 12.73 -11.67
C SER A 302 18.38 11.96 -10.60
N PRO A 303 18.86 10.72 -10.85
CA PRO A 303 18.84 9.98 -12.12
C PRO A 303 17.70 8.94 -12.21
N TYR A 304 16.59 9.13 -11.49
CA TYR A 304 15.64 8.04 -11.25
C TYR A 304 14.59 7.88 -12.37
N SER A 305 14.75 6.82 -13.16
CA SER A 305 13.86 6.48 -14.27
C SER A 305 13.92 5.00 -14.64
N GLY A 306 12.90 4.52 -15.35
CA GLY A 306 12.84 3.17 -15.92
C GLY A 306 11.96 3.11 -17.17
N ASP A 307 11.92 1.95 -17.82
CA ASP A 307 11.10 1.72 -19.01
C ASP A 307 9.62 1.55 -18.66
N LEU A 308 8.71 1.95 -19.56
CA LEU A 308 7.27 1.85 -19.38
C LEU A 308 6.78 0.42 -19.12
N SER A 309 7.48 -0.60 -19.65
CA SER A 309 7.19 -2.02 -19.39
C SER A 309 7.30 -2.44 -17.92
N ILE A 310 8.02 -1.67 -17.09
CA ILE A 310 8.17 -1.93 -15.64
C ILE A 310 7.47 -0.88 -14.76
N ILE A 311 6.55 -0.06 -15.30
CA ILE A 311 5.87 1.03 -14.54
C ILE A 311 5.25 0.57 -13.21
N ASN A 312 4.64 -0.62 -13.17
CA ASN A 312 4.05 -1.20 -11.96
C ASN A 312 5.07 -1.60 -10.87
N LEU A 313 6.37 -1.54 -11.18
CA LEU A 313 7.48 -1.78 -10.28
C LEU A 313 8.20 -0.47 -9.87
N ILE A 314 7.70 0.71 -10.28
CA ILE A 314 8.32 2.02 -10.02
C ILE A 314 7.46 2.82 -9.03
N ASP A 315 7.88 2.83 -7.76
CA ASP A 315 7.20 3.57 -6.69
C ASP A 315 7.82 4.96 -6.41
N CYS A 316 9.06 5.19 -6.86
CA CYS A 316 9.85 6.41 -6.62
C CYS A 316 10.02 6.81 -5.14
N ALA A 317 9.66 5.95 -4.19
CA ALA A 317 9.52 6.33 -2.78
C ALA A 317 10.84 6.82 -2.17
N CYS A 318 11.96 6.15 -2.45
CA CYS A 318 13.27 6.53 -1.93
C CYS A 318 13.79 7.84 -2.55
N ALA A 319 13.56 8.06 -3.84
CA ALA A 319 13.90 9.31 -4.53
C ALA A 319 13.14 10.53 -3.98
N ILE A 320 11.84 10.34 -3.72
CA ILE A 320 10.96 11.33 -3.09
C ILE A 320 11.41 11.59 -1.64
N ASP A 321 11.74 10.53 -0.91
CA ASP A 321 12.14 10.63 0.49
C ASP A 321 13.50 11.30 0.66
N GLN A 322 14.46 11.07 -0.24
CA GLN A 322 15.72 11.83 -0.25
C GLN A 322 15.46 13.34 -0.29
N GLN A 323 14.53 13.81 -1.14
CA GLN A 323 14.15 15.23 -1.22
C GLN A 323 13.39 15.72 0.03
N ILE A 324 12.53 14.89 0.64
CA ILE A 324 11.84 15.20 1.91
C ILE A 324 12.85 15.42 3.05
N TYR A 325 13.83 14.52 3.18
CA TYR A 325 14.84 14.56 4.23
C TYR A 325 15.82 15.72 4.01
N GLU A 326 16.26 15.96 2.77
CA GLU A 326 17.10 17.10 2.37
C GLU A 326 16.44 18.45 2.69
N ALA A 327 15.18 18.65 2.27
CA ALA A 327 14.43 19.87 2.56
C ALA A 327 14.24 20.10 4.07
N SER A 328 14.15 19.03 4.84
CA SER A 328 14.03 19.05 6.31
C SER A 328 15.38 19.12 7.04
N LYS A 329 16.51 19.10 6.30
CA LYS A 329 17.90 19.06 6.81
C LYS A 329 18.22 17.86 7.69
N ILE A 330 17.50 16.75 7.50
CA ILE A 330 17.72 15.48 8.21
C ILE A 330 18.61 14.59 7.34
N PRO A 331 19.72 14.01 7.84
CA PRO A 331 20.59 13.15 7.04
C PRO A 331 19.87 11.88 6.54
N PHE A 332 19.60 11.81 5.24
CA PHE A 332 19.15 10.59 4.57
C PHE A 332 20.31 9.58 4.48
N LYS A 333 20.05 8.31 4.80
CA LYS A 333 21.09 7.25 4.91
C LYS A 333 20.72 5.94 4.19
N LEU A 334 19.60 5.93 3.48
CA LEU A 334 19.09 4.76 2.78
C LEU A 334 19.47 4.82 1.31
N THR A 335 19.69 3.66 0.70
CA THR A 335 20.12 3.52 -0.69
C THR A 335 18.93 3.25 -1.59
N CYS A 336 18.77 4.06 -2.64
CA CYS A 336 17.75 3.90 -3.67
C CYS A 336 18.26 3.04 -4.84
N ASN A 337 17.37 2.39 -5.58
CA ASN A 337 17.70 1.76 -6.86
C ASN A 337 17.63 2.78 -8.02
N SER A 338 18.01 2.38 -9.23
CA SER A 338 17.95 3.21 -10.44
C SER A 338 16.56 3.74 -10.78
N HIS A 339 15.51 3.07 -10.31
CA HIS A 339 14.12 3.45 -10.54
C HIS A 339 13.54 4.38 -9.46
N GLY A 340 14.33 4.71 -8.42
CA GLY A 340 13.93 5.60 -7.33
C GLY A 340 13.21 4.91 -6.17
N ASN A 341 13.03 3.59 -6.21
CA ASN A 341 12.51 2.82 -5.08
C ASN A 341 13.62 2.54 -4.05
N TYR A 342 13.24 2.09 -2.86
CA TYR A 342 14.21 1.57 -1.88
C TYR A 342 14.86 0.27 -2.37
N GLN A 343 16.19 0.15 -2.21
CA GLN A 343 16.84 -1.16 -2.29
C GLN A 343 16.39 -2.01 -1.10
N ALA A 344 15.88 -3.21 -1.35
CA ALA A 344 15.36 -4.08 -0.27
C ALA A 344 16.45 -4.49 0.73
N VAL A 345 17.70 -4.65 0.26
CA VAL A 345 18.90 -4.80 1.09
C VAL A 345 19.55 -3.44 1.31
N GLN A 346 19.76 -3.08 2.57
CA GLN A 346 20.51 -1.89 3.00
C GLN A 346 21.81 -2.32 3.69
N TYR A 347 22.81 -1.45 3.71
CA TYR A 347 24.11 -1.69 4.36
C TYR A 347 24.57 -0.45 5.13
N GLN A 348 24.85 -0.62 6.42
CA GLN A 348 25.27 0.47 7.31
C GLN A 348 26.08 -0.09 8.48
N ASN A 349 27.14 0.62 8.89
CA ASN A 349 27.99 0.25 10.03
C ASN A 349 28.48 -1.21 9.97
N GLU A 350 28.99 -1.61 8.80
CA GLU A 350 29.50 -2.98 8.51
C GLU A 350 28.47 -4.11 8.61
N LYS A 351 27.17 -3.78 8.57
CA LYS A 351 26.07 -4.75 8.65
C LYS A 351 24.98 -4.50 7.60
N TYR A 352 24.36 -5.59 7.18
CA TYR A 352 23.23 -5.62 6.25
C TYR A 352 21.90 -5.69 7.01
N TYR A 353 20.85 -5.09 6.46
CA TYR A 353 19.48 -5.22 6.97
C TYR A 353 18.47 -5.07 5.84
N CYS A 354 17.25 -5.56 6.05
CA CYS A 354 16.16 -5.47 5.08
C CYS A 354 15.25 -4.28 5.34
N VAL A 355 14.72 -3.64 4.28
CA VAL A 355 13.67 -2.61 4.36
C VAL A 355 12.45 -2.90 3.49
N ASP A 356 11.32 -2.31 3.88
CA ASP A 356 10.08 -2.28 3.10
C ASP A 356 10.09 -1.19 1.98
N ALA A 357 9.01 -1.08 1.21
CA ALA A 357 8.89 -0.05 0.16
C ALA A 357 8.73 1.39 0.69
N LEU A 358 8.70 1.60 2.01
CA LEU A 358 8.66 2.90 2.66
C LEU A 358 9.98 3.23 3.39
N GLY A 359 11.00 2.37 3.25
CA GLY A 359 12.33 2.55 3.80
C GLY A 359 12.50 2.10 5.26
N TYR A 360 11.50 1.47 5.87
CA TYR A 360 11.58 1.05 7.27
C TYR A 360 12.13 -0.37 7.41
N ALA A 361 12.97 -0.58 8.43
CA ALA A 361 13.66 -1.84 8.65
C ALA A 361 12.70 -2.97 9.06
N VAL A 362 12.74 -4.08 8.32
CA VAL A 362 11.96 -5.31 8.56
C VAL A 362 12.82 -6.49 9.04
N SER A 363 14.12 -6.29 9.23
CA SER A 363 15.01 -7.26 9.88
C SER A 363 15.98 -6.59 10.85
N ASP A 364 16.70 -7.39 11.63
CA ASP A 364 17.90 -6.94 12.35
C ASP A 364 19.13 -6.79 11.46
N PHE A 365 20.19 -6.25 12.06
CA PHE A 365 21.48 -5.96 11.43
C PHE A 365 22.40 -7.18 11.48
N GLU A 366 22.64 -7.80 10.34
CA GLU A 366 23.44 -9.01 10.17
C GLU A 366 24.83 -8.70 9.57
N THR A 367 25.85 -9.45 9.95
CA THR A 367 27.20 -9.36 9.34
C THR A 367 27.25 -10.03 7.97
N ASN A 368 26.36 -10.98 7.71
CA ASN A 368 26.31 -11.73 6.46
C ASN A 368 25.56 -10.93 5.40
N LYS A 369 26.02 -11.02 4.14
CA LYS A 369 25.36 -10.33 3.03
C LYS A 369 24.00 -10.95 2.72
N LEU A 370 22.95 -10.15 2.87
CA LEU A 370 21.57 -10.51 2.53
C LEU A 370 21.32 -10.43 1.02
N THR A 371 20.35 -11.22 0.53
CA THR A 371 19.83 -11.13 -0.84
C THR A 371 18.49 -10.41 -0.86
N GLU A 372 18.11 -9.88 -2.03
CA GLU A 372 16.80 -9.26 -2.22
C GLU A 372 15.66 -10.28 -2.04
N GLU A 373 15.88 -11.55 -2.36
CA GLU A 373 14.95 -12.64 -2.08
C GLU A 373 14.70 -12.82 -0.57
N ILE A 374 15.76 -12.88 0.24
CA ILE A 374 15.66 -12.97 1.72
C ILE A 374 14.97 -11.72 2.29
N CYS A 375 15.18 -10.54 1.71
CA CYS A 375 14.47 -9.34 2.15
C CYS A 375 13.01 -9.27 1.70
N ASN A 376 12.65 -9.86 0.56
CA ASN A 376 11.24 -9.94 0.14
C ASN A 376 10.44 -10.95 0.98
N THR A 377 11.02 -12.05 1.47
CA THR A 377 10.31 -12.98 2.38
C THR A 377 10.11 -12.43 3.79
N ARG A 378 10.97 -11.49 4.22
CA ARG A 378 10.86 -10.77 5.51
C ARG A 378 9.91 -9.55 5.47
N ARG A 379 9.34 -9.22 4.31
CA ARG A 379 8.50 -8.04 4.15
C ARG A 379 7.06 -8.33 4.54
N TYR A 380 6.68 -7.87 5.74
CA TYR A 380 5.31 -7.97 6.26
C TYR A 380 4.25 -7.34 5.34
N ASP A 381 4.61 -6.32 4.57
CA ASP A 381 3.76 -5.70 3.54
C ASP A 381 3.62 -6.54 2.24
N LYS A 382 4.33 -7.67 2.16
CA LYS A 382 4.34 -8.64 1.05
C LYS A 382 4.16 -10.09 1.53
N ILE A 383 3.65 -10.34 2.74
CA ILE A 383 3.37 -11.71 3.19
C ILE A 383 2.27 -12.30 2.29
N THR A 384 2.70 -13.13 1.34
CA THR A 384 1.86 -14.07 0.61
C THR A 384 1.57 -15.28 1.50
N THR A 385 0.69 -16.17 1.05
CA THR A 385 0.17 -17.32 1.81
C THR A 385 1.20 -18.45 2.03
N GLU A 386 2.49 -18.14 2.01
CA GLU A 386 3.62 -19.09 1.95
C GLU A 386 4.70 -18.82 3.02
N SER A 387 4.68 -17.66 3.68
CA SER A 387 5.78 -17.20 4.54
C SER A 387 5.78 -17.82 5.94
N TYR A 388 4.61 -18.05 6.56
CA TYR A 388 4.49 -18.51 7.96
C TYR A 388 3.51 -19.67 8.21
N CYS A 389 2.89 -20.23 7.17
CA CYS A 389 2.35 -21.58 7.22
C CYS A 389 3.46 -22.54 6.79
#